data_AF-A0A973PRC7-F1
#
_entry.id   AF-A0A973PRC7-F1
#
_cell.length_a   1.000
_cell.length_b   1.000
_cell.length_c   1.000
_cell.angle_alpha   90.00
_cell.angle_beta   90.00
_cell.angle_gamma   90.00
#
_symmetry.space_group_name_H-M   'P 1'
#
loop_
_entity.id
_entity.type
_entity.pdbx_description
1 polymer ?
#
loop_
_entity_poly.entity_id
_entity_poly.type
_entity_poly.pdbx_seq_one_letter_code
_entity_poly.pdbx_strand_id
1 'polypeptide(L)'
;AATPPQAPPIEAVGAALDAVGEVFAGRRERSRVRQSVIRSHAELRERELIKLARLSDALAAAFGARGMGEPAASLTAEAIIAVFRVGFVRWVETEDDSELGDHLRESLAELREVTRECR
;
A
#
# COMPACT_ATOMS: atom_id res chain seq x y z
N ALA A 1 6.81 -12.88 1.49
CA ALA A 1 7.63 -13.53 2.56
C ALA A 1 7.49 -12.81 3.92
N ALA A 2 7.77 -13.47 5.06
CA ALA A 2 7.71 -12.85 6.39
C ALA A 2 8.88 -11.89 6.64
N THR A 3 8.60 -10.67 7.10
CA THR A 3 9.63 -9.66 7.43
C THR A 3 10.47 -10.11 8.63
N PRO A 4 11.82 -10.09 8.53
CA PRO A 4 12.72 -10.40 9.65
C PRO A 4 12.45 -9.50 10.86
N PRO A 5 12.60 -9.98 12.11
CA PRO A 5 12.24 -9.23 13.33
C PRO A 5 13.03 -7.93 13.57
N GLN A 6 14.08 -7.64 12.79
CA GLN A 6 15.00 -6.52 13.01
C GLN A 6 15.32 -5.69 11.76
N ALA A 7 14.54 -5.84 10.68
CA ALA A 7 14.73 -4.94 9.54
C ALA A 7 14.44 -3.49 9.96
N PRO A 8 15.27 -2.50 9.59
CA PRO A 8 14.98 -1.11 9.85
C PRO A 8 13.60 -0.78 9.25
N PRO A 9 12.80 0.10 9.88
CA PRO A 9 11.37 0.13 9.62
C PRO A 9 11.00 0.38 8.16
N ILE A 10 11.85 1.11 7.43
CA ILE A 10 11.65 1.40 6.01
C ILE A 10 11.97 0.22 5.07
N GLU A 11 12.87 -0.70 5.45
CA GLU A 11 13.10 -1.95 4.73
C GLU A 11 11.94 -2.93 4.97
N ALA A 12 11.38 -2.93 6.18
CA ALA A 12 10.16 -3.66 6.48
C ALA A 12 8.97 -3.22 5.60
N VAL A 13 8.90 -1.92 5.27
CA VAL A 13 7.89 -1.40 4.33
C VAL A 13 8.09 -1.95 2.91
N GLY A 14 9.32 -1.92 2.38
CA GLY A 14 9.61 -2.44 1.04
C GLY A 14 9.22 -3.91 0.91
N ALA A 15 9.67 -4.75 1.85
CA ALA A 15 9.33 -6.17 1.88
C ALA A 15 7.83 -6.42 2.04
N ALA A 16 7.11 -5.58 2.79
CA ALA A 16 5.66 -5.67 2.92
C ALA A 16 4.95 -5.34 1.60
N LEU A 17 5.40 -4.32 0.87
CA LEU A 17 4.84 -3.97 -0.44
C LEU A 17 5.11 -5.06 -1.48
N ASP A 18 6.30 -5.67 -1.47
CA ASP A 18 6.63 -6.80 -2.35
C ASP A 18 5.72 -8.01 -2.07
N ALA A 19 5.52 -8.34 -0.79
CA ALA A 19 4.59 -9.40 -0.38
C ALA A 19 3.14 -9.10 -0.79
N VAL A 20 2.72 -7.84 -0.79
CA VAL A 20 1.42 -7.44 -1.34
C VAL A 20 1.40 -7.66 -2.85
N GLY A 21 2.46 -7.28 -3.58
CA GLY A 21 2.60 -7.56 -5.01
C GLY A 21 2.37 -9.03 -5.35
N GLU A 22 3.03 -9.94 -4.62
CA GLU A 22 2.89 -11.40 -4.77
C GLU A 22 1.42 -11.87 -4.62
N VAL A 23 0.65 -11.29 -3.70
CA VAL A 23 -0.76 -11.64 -3.47
C VAL A 23 -1.64 -11.29 -4.69
N PHE A 24 -1.23 -10.31 -5.49
CA PHE A 24 -1.95 -9.84 -6.67
C PHE A 24 -1.36 -10.34 -8.00
N ALA A 25 -0.26 -11.10 -7.96
CA ALA A 25 0.34 -11.72 -9.14
C ALA A 25 -0.69 -12.54 -9.93
N GLY A 26 -0.75 -12.32 -11.24
CA GLY A 26 -1.71 -12.97 -12.14
C GLY A 26 -3.18 -12.57 -11.93
N ARG A 27 -3.48 -11.57 -11.09
CA ARG A 27 -4.86 -11.14 -10.75
C ARG A 27 -5.24 -9.77 -11.28
N ARG A 28 -4.48 -9.18 -12.22
CA ARG A 28 -4.72 -7.82 -12.74
C ARG A 28 -6.13 -7.65 -13.30
N GLU A 29 -6.55 -8.52 -14.21
CA GLU A 29 -7.86 -8.38 -14.86
C GLU A 29 -9.02 -8.48 -13.85
N ARG A 30 -8.96 -9.46 -12.95
CA ARG A 30 -9.92 -9.57 -11.84
C ARG A 30 -9.94 -8.31 -10.96
N SER A 31 -8.78 -7.73 -10.70
CA SER A 31 -8.63 -6.54 -9.88
C SER A 31 -9.18 -5.29 -10.57
N ARG A 32 -8.96 -5.17 -11.88
CA ARG A 32 -9.53 -4.13 -12.75
C ARG A 32 -11.05 -4.16 -12.76
N VAL A 33 -11.65 -5.34 -12.98
CA VAL A 33 -13.11 -5.52 -12.93
C VAL A 33 -13.66 -5.15 -11.55
N ARG A 34 -13.05 -5.65 -10.47
CA ARG A 34 -13.46 -5.29 -9.09
C ARG A 34 -13.41 -3.78 -8.87
N GLN A 35 -12.32 -3.13 -9.30
CA GLN A 35 -12.13 -1.71 -9.10
C GLN A 35 -13.18 -0.89 -9.86
N SER A 36 -13.54 -1.30 -11.08
CA SER A 36 -14.61 -0.67 -11.86
C SER A 36 -15.97 -0.74 -11.15
N VAL A 37 -16.32 -1.90 -10.59
CA VAL A 37 -17.55 -2.08 -9.81
C VAL A 37 -17.55 -1.20 -8.56
N ILE A 38 -16.46 -1.20 -7.79
CA ILE A 38 -16.33 -0.36 -6.59
C ILE A 38 -16.46 1.12 -6.94
N ARG A 39 -15.75 1.58 -7.98
CA ARG A 39 -15.80 2.98 -8.40
C ARG A 39 -17.19 3.43 -8.81
N SER A 40 -18.03 2.54 -9.31
CA SER A 40 -19.39 2.86 -9.77
C SER A 40 -20.42 2.96 -8.64
N HIS A 41 -20.16 2.41 -7.44
CA HIS A 41 -21.15 2.29 -6.37
C HIS A 41 -20.70 2.97 -5.06
N ALA A 42 -21.47 3.94 -4.56
CA ALA A 42 -21.09 4.75 -3.40
C ALA A 42 -20.90 3.91 -2.14
N GLU A 43 -21.84 3.01 -1.84
CA GLU A 43 -21.77 2.13 -0.67
C GLU A 43 -20.57 1.17 -0.71
N LEU A 44 -20.12 0.79 -1.91
CA LEU A 44 -18.91 -0.03 -2.05
C LEU A 44 -17.64 0.79 -1.85
N ARG A 45 -17.61 2.05 -2.31
CA ARG A 45 -16.49 2.97 -2.02
C ARG A 45 -16.36 3.22 -0.53
N GLU A 46 -17.45 3.47 0.17
CA GLU A 46 -17.47 3.67 1.62
C GLU A 46 -16.93 2.45 2.37
N ARG A 47 -17.39 1.25 2.00
CA ARG A 47 -16.91 -0.01 2.59
C ARG A 47 -15.42 -0.24 2.32
N GLU A 48 -14.94 0.08 1.12
CA GLU A 48 -13.52 -0.04 0.79
C GLU A 48 -12.67 0.94 1.59
N LEU A 49 -13.14 2.18 1.79
CA LEU A 49 -12.46 3.15 2.64
C LEU A 49 -12.35 2.64 4.09
N ILE A 50 -13.43 2.10 4.66
CA ILE A 50 -13.41 1.49 6.00
C ILE A 50 -12.45 0.29 6.06
N LYS A 51 -12.42 -0.54 5.02
CA LYS A 51 -11.51 -1.70 4.95
C LYS A 51 -10.05 -1.25 4.96
N LEU A 52 -9.71 -0.21 4.20
CA LEU A 52 -8.35 0.34 4.14
C LEU A 52 -7.96 1.05 5.43
N ALA A 53 -8.90 1.74 6.11
CA ALA A 53 -8.66 2.32 7.42
C ALA A 53 -8.31 1.25 8.47
N ARG A 54 -9.08 0.15 8.53
CA ARG A 54 -8.78 -0.98 9.42
C ARG A 54 -7.43 -1.64 9.12
N LEU A 55 -7.04 -1.68 7.85
CA LEU A 55 -5.71 -2.17 7.47
C LEU A 55 -4.61 -1.23 7.96
N SER A 56 -4.83 0.08 7.89
CA SER A 56 -3.92 1.09 8.47
C SER A 56 -3.73 0.87 9.97
N ASP A 57 -4.83 0.73 10.72
CA ASP A 57 -4.77 0.48 12.18
C ASP A 57 -3.97 -0.79 12.51
N ALA A 58 -4.17 -1.86 11.74
CA ALA A 58 -3.45 -3.10 11.91
C ALA A 58 -1.95 -2.96 11.61
N LEU A 59 -1.58 -2.17 10.58
CA LEU A 59 -0.20 -1.85 10.25
C LEU A 59 0.46 -1.03 11.36
N ALA A 60 -0.20 0.01 11.86
CA ALA A 60 0.29 0.84 12.95
C ALA A 60 0.55 0.00 14.22
N ALA A 61 -0.40 -0.86 14.60
CA ALA A 61 -0.23 -1.79 15.71
C ALA A 61 0.95 -2.77 15.49
N ALA A 62 1.11 -3.27 14.26
CA ALA A 62 2.21 -4.16 13.90
C ALA A 62 3.58 -3.46 13.93
N PHE A 63 3.65 -2.17 13.60
CA PHE A 63 4.86 -1.35 13.74
C PHE A 63 5.16 -1.04 15.21
N GLY A 64 4.13 -0.72 16.00
CA GLY A 64 4.25 -0.53 17.45
C GLY A 64 4.84 -1.75 18.15
N ALA A 65 4.36 -2.95 17.81
CA ALA A 65 4.90 -4.22 18.33
C ALA A 65 6.36 -4.48 17.94
N ARG A 66 6.89 -3.78 16.92
CA ARG A 66 8.28 -3.83 16.46
C ARG A 66 9.13 -2.66 16.98
N GLY A 67 8.60 -1.86 17.91
CA GLY A 67 9.33 -0.78 18.57
C GLY A 67 9.24 0.57 17.87
N MET A 68 8.41 0.72 16.82
CA MET A 68 8.12 2.04 16.25
C MET A 68 7.12 2.77 17.14
N GLY A 69 7.55 3.84 17.81
CA GLY A 69 6.67 4.68 18.64
C GLY A 69 5.75 5.61 17.83
N GLU A 70 4.75 6.18 18.50
CA GLU A 70 3.92 7.24 17.92
C GLU A 70 4.64 8.60 17.92
N PRO A 71 4.37 9.49 16.95
CA PRO A 71 3.38 9.37 15.85
C PRO A 71 3.88 8.58 14.62
N ALA A 72 5.11 8.06 14.67
CA ALA A 72 5.76 7.47 13.50
C ALA A 72 5.04 6.20 13.00
N ALA A 73 4.52 5.37 13.91
CA ALA A 73 3.74 4.17 13.56
C ALA A 73 2.49 4.50 12.76
N SER A 74 1.66 5.42 13.27
CA SER A 74 0.44 5.86 12.58
C SER A 74 0.74 6.55 11.25
N LEU A 75 1.71 7.46 11.20
CA LEU A 75 2.09 8.16 9.96
C LEU A 75 2.61 7.18 8.90
N THR A 76 3.42 6.20 9.30
CA THR A 76 3.96 5.19 8.37
C THR A 76 2.84 4.30 7.82
N ALA A 77 1.89 3.89 8.66
CA ALA A 77 0.75 3.08 8.22
C ALA A 77 -0.11 3.82 7.19
N GLU A 78 -0.49 5.07 7.47
CA GLU A 78 -1.27 5.89 6.55
C GLU A 78 -0.52 6.13 5.23
N ALA A 79 0.79 6.39 5.29
CA ALA A 79 1.63 6.55 4.11
C ALA A 79 1.64 5.28 3.23
N ILE A 80 1.72 4.10 3.83
CA ILE A 80 1.67 2.82 3.11
C ILE A 80 0.31 2.64 2.43
N ILE A 81 -0.80 2.98 3.11
CA ILE A 81 -2.13 2.91 2.52
C ILE A 81 -2.25 3.88 1.33
N ALA A 82 -1.67 5.08 1.42
CA ALA A 82 -1.64 6.03 0.32
C ALA A 82 -0.86 5.47 -0.89
N VAL A 83 0.36 4.95 -0.66
CA VAL A 83 1.19 4.29 -1.68
C VAL A 83 0.42 3.14 -2.34
N PHE A 84 -0.23 2.29 -1.55
CA PHE A 84 -1.03 1.19 -2.06
C PHE A 84 -2.17 1.67 -2.97
N ARG A 85 -2.94 2.68 -2.54
CA ARG A 85 -4.06 3.21 -3.35
C ARG A 85 -3.58 3.75 -4.69
N VAL A 86 -2.52 4.58 -4.68
CA VAL A 86 -1.98 5.20 -5.89
C VAL A 86 -1.40 4.14 -6.83
N GLY A 87 -0.52 3.27 -6.32
CA GLY A 87 0.12 2.23 -7.12
C GLY A 87 -0.88 1.21 -7.67
N PHE A 88 -1.89 0.81 -6.88
CA PHE A 88 -2.93 -0.11 -7.33
C PHE A 88 -3.77 0.47 -8.47
N VAL A 89 -4.17 1.74 -8.38
CA VAL A 89 -4.94 2.41 -9.45
C VAL A 89 -4.12 2.45 -10.74
N ARG A 90 -2.85 2.88 -10.67
CA ARG A 90 -1.96 2.88 -11.84
C ARG A 90 -1.81 1.48 -12.45
N TRP A 91 -1.60 0.47 -11.61
CA TRP A 91 -1.45 -0.92 -12.05
C TRP A 91 -2.67 -1.48 -12.77
N VAL A 92 -3.89 -1.14 -12.33
CA VAL A 92 -5.10 -1.62 -13.01
C VAL A 92 -5.45 -0.82 -14.26
N GLU A 93 -5.01 0.44 -14.35
CA GLU A 93 -5.26 1.34 -15.50
C GLU A 93 -4.21 1.19 -16.61
N THR A 94 -3.01 0.69 -16.30
CA THR A 94 -1.92 0.48 -17.27
C THR A 94 -2.03 -0.91 -17.94
N GLU A 95 -1.58 -1.01 -19.18
CA GLU A 95 -1.55 -2.25 -19.98
C GLU A 95 -0.14 -2.82 -20.19
N ASP A 96 0.85 -2.34 -19.43
CA ASP A 96 2.23 -2.84 -19.48
C ASP A 96 2.37 -4.20 -18.78
N ASP A 97 3.56 -4.81 -18.84
CA ASP A 97 3.82 -6.08 -18.15
C ASP A 97 4.26 -5.90 -16.67
N SER A 98 4.25 -4.67 -16.15
CA SER A 98 4.76 -4.35 -14.80
C SER A 98 3.88 -4.93 -13.70
N GLU A 99 4.45 -5.61 -12.71
CA GLU A 99 3.65 -6.19 -11.64
C GLU A 99 3.20 -5.12 -10.63
N LEU A 100 2.21 -5.43 -9.79
CA LEU A 100 1.76 -4.49 -8.76
C LEU A 100 2.94 -4.02 -7.88
N GLY A 101 3.87 -4.93 -7.56
CA GLY A 101 5.07 -4.59 -6.79
C GLY A 101 5.90 -3.45 -7.40
N ASP A 102 6.00 -3.39 -8.73
CA ASP A 102 6.71 -2.32 -9.44
C ASP A 102 6.04 -0.96 -9.21
N HIS A 103 4.73 -0.89 -9.42
CA HIS A 103 3.97 0.35 -9.20
C HIS A 103 3.94 0.79 -7.72
N LEU A 104 3.98 -0.16 -6.78
CA LEU A 104 4.08 0.17 -5.35
C LEU A 104 5.44 0.75 -4.99
N ARG A 105 6.54 0.22 -5.56
CA ARG A 105 7.89 0.76 -5.37
C ARG A 105 8.03 2.15 -5.99
N GLU A 106 7.50 2.34 -7.19
CA GLU A 106 7.46 3.64 -7.87
C GLU A 106 6.67 4.67 -7.04
N SER A 107 5.47 4.32 -6.58
CA SER A 107 4.63 5.21 -5.76
C SER A 107 5.29 5.56 -4.42
N LEU A 108 6.03 4.63 -3.82
CA LEU A 108 6.81 4.91 -2.61
C LEU A 108 7.99 5.84 -2.89
N ALA A 109 8.68 5.67 -4.01
CA ALA A 109 9.77 6.56 -4.42
C ALA A 109 9.23 7.99 -4.63
N GLU A 110 8.12 8.15 -5.36
CA GLU A 110 7.48 9.45 -5.55
C GLU A 110 7.06 10.11 -4.24
N LEU A 111 6.48 9.36 -3.29
CA LEU A 111 6.15 9.89 -1.97
C LEU A 111 7.38 10.45 -1.25
N ARG A 112 8.53 9.77 -1.36
CA ARG A 112 9.80 10.25 -0.78
C ARG A 112 10.32 11.51 -1.45
N GLU A 113 10.12 11.66 -2.76
CA GLU A 113 10.48 12.88 -3.49
C GLU A 113 9.60 14.07 -3.04
N VAL A 114 8.27 13.91 -3.08
CA VAL A 114 7.32 14.96 -2.68
C VAL A 114 7.55 15.44 -1.25
N THR A 115 7.82 14.52 -0.32
CA THR A 115 8.09 14.86 1.08
C THR A 115 9.45 15.54 1.29
N ARG A 116 10.42 15.33 0.38
CA ARG A 116 11.71 16.04 0.41
C ARG A 116 11.59 17.47 -0.12
N GLU A 117 10.80 17.68 -1.15
CA GLU A 117 10.53 19.00 -1.74
C GLU A 117 9.75 19.94 -0.81
N CYS A 118 9.02 19.37 0.17
CA CYS A 118 8.32 20.15 1.19
C CYS A 118 9.25 20.74 2.28
N ARG A 119 10.57 20.55 2.19
CA ARG A 119 11.58 21.12 3.10
C ARG A 119 12.15 22.42 2.53
#